data_AF-A0A0B5BI82-F1
#
_entry.id   AF-A0A0B5BI82-F1
#
_cell.length_a   1.000
_cell.length_b   1.000
_cell.length_c   1.000
_cell.angle_alpha   90.00
_cell.angle_beta   90.00
_cell.angle_gamma   90.00
#
_symmetry.space_group_name_H-M   'P 1'
#
loop_
_entity.id
_entity.type
_entity.pdbx_description
1 polymer ?
#
loop_
_entity_poly.entity_id
_entity_poly.type
_entity_poly.pdbx_seq_one_letter_code
_entity_poly.pdbx_strand_id
1 'polypeptide(L)'
;MIDRDEISVMSIINLDTGQESQFKLFPNESSLTCFVKLMDIEVIELVDLPDDYCEIVATGTAMDSVGHIFKVQLQYSPETAAEKDQILAAVQAGRFYWASGQFSYVAEEGMLMYDARCRELSDEEAAGVIHVFNINEHSGGLAT
;
A
#
# COMPACT_ATOMS: atom_id res chain seq x y z
N MET A 1 0.74 22.18 -24.15
CA MET A 1 2.02 21.53 -24.44
C MET A 1 2.68 21.37 -23.08
N ILE A 2 2.49 20.21 -22.45
CA ILE A 2 2.88 20.00 -21.05
C ILE A 2 4.23 19.33 -21.08
N ASP A 3 5.22 20.00 -20.50
CA ASP A 3 6.58 19.50 -20.29
C ASP A 3 6.49 18.26 -19.40
N ARG A 4 7.01 17.11 -19.86
CA ARG A 4 6.74 15.78 -19.30
C ARG A 4 7.87 15.20 -18.44
N ASP A 5 8.91 15.96 -18.18
CA ASP A 5 10.12 15.45 -17.52
C ASP A 5 10.42 16.20 -16.21
N GLU A 6 9.56 16.06 -15.18
CA GLU A 6 9.89 16.48 -13.81
C GLU A 6 10.87 15.49 -13.16
N ILE A 7 12.10 15.44 -13.67
CA ILE A 7 13.20 14.69 -13.03
C ILE A 7 13.66 15.49 -11.82
N SER A 8 13.39 14.98 -10.63
CA SER A 8 13.85 15.59 -9.37
C SER A 8 15.26 15.10 -9.02
N VAL A 9 16.17 16.03 -8.71
CA VAL A 9 17.50 15.70 -8.21
C VAL A 9 17.43 15.66 -6.68
N MET A 10 17.75 14.51 -6.11
CA MET A 10 17.73 14.25 -4.68
C MET A 10 19.16 14.03 -4.18
N SER A 11 19.40 14.32 -2.90
CA SER A 11 20.63 13.91 -2.22
C SER A 11 20.32 13.09 -0.96
N ILE A 12 21.10 12.02 -0.78
CA ILE A 12 21.15 11.26 0.46
C ILE A 12 22.53 11.47 1.08
N ILE A 13 22.54 11.74 2.38
CA ILE A 13 23.75 11.81 3.17
C ILE A 13 23.90 10.49 3.89
N ASN A 14 25.02 9.81 3.67
CA ASN A 14 25.40 8.67 4.49
C ASN A 14 25.73 9.18 5.91
N LEU A 15 24.94 8.79 6.91
CA LEU A 15 25.06 9.32 8.27
C LEU A 15 26.36 8.90 8.98
N ASP A 16 26.98 7.79 8.57
CA ASP A 16 28.23 7.29 9.18
C ASP A 16 29.48 7.96 8.61
N THR A 17 29.45 8.33 7.32
CA THR A 17 30.61 8.87 6.59
C THR A 17 30.47 10.36 6.28
N GLY A 18 29.27 10.92 6.41
CA GLY A 18 28.94 12.30 6.02
C GLY A 18 28.97 12.52 4.51
N GLN A 19 29.16 11.48 3.70
CA GLN A 19 29.29 11.62 2.26
C GLN A 19 27.92 11.79 1.61
N GLU A 20 27.76 12.87 0.86
CA GLU A 20 26.56 13.17 0.09
C GLU A 20 26.64 12.49 -1.29
N SER A 21 25.58 11.76 -1.65
CA SER A 21 25.42 11.19 -2.99
C SER A 21 24.17 11.76 -3.63
N GLN A 22 24.32 12.27 -4.86
CA GLN A 22 23.22 12.78 -5.66
C GLN A 22 22.70 11.69 -6.60
N PHE A 23 21.39 11.58 -6.70
CA PHE A 23 20.74 10.72 -7.68
C PHE A 23 19.53 11.41 -8.29
N LYS A 24 19.22 11.03 -9.52
CA LYS A 24 18.03 11.48 -10.23
C LYS A 24 16.89 10.55 -9.85
N LEU A 25 15.88 11.09 -9.18
CA LEU A 25 14.61 10.42 -9.00
C LEU A 25 13.83 10.62 -10.29
N PHE A 26 13.68 9.54 -11.05
CA PHE A 26 12.68 9.48 -12.11
C PHE A 26 11.32 9.41 -11.41
N PRO A 27 10.34 10.25 -11.76
CA PRO A 27 8.99 10.10 -11.25
C PRO A 27 8.50 8.74 -11.74
N ASN A 28 8.63 7.74 -10.86
CA ASN A 28 8.22 6.41 -11.17
C ASN A 28 6.72 6.43 -10.91
N GLU A 29 5.92 6.66 -11.95
CA GLU A 29 4.49 6.38 -11.96
C GLU A 29 4.26 4.85 -11.90
N SER A 30 4.97 4.17 -11.01
CA SER A 30 4.78 2.75 -10.73
C SER A 30 3.48 2.64 -9.95
N SER A 31 2.39 2.57 -10.70
CA SER A 31 1.07 2.22 -10.18
C SER A 31 0.88 0.72 -10.25
N LEU A 32 0.29 0.16 -9.20
CA LEU A 32 -0.06 -1.25 -9.13
C LEU A 32 -1.56 -1.36 -8.99
N THR A 33 -2.15 -2.29 -9.73
CA THR A 33 -3.54 -2.70 -9.54
C THR A 33 -3.55 -4.16 -9.15
N CYS A 34 -4.19 -4.48 -8.03
CA CYS A 34 -4.19 -5.81 -7.44
C CYS A 34 -5.49 -6.10 -6.70
N PHE A 35 -5.71 -7.37 -6.35
CA PHE A 35 -6.74 -7.75 -5.39
C PHE A 35 -6.10 -7.87 -4.02
N VAL A 36 -6.74 -7.35 -2.98
CA VAL A 36 -6.20 -7.36 -1.62
C VAL A 36 -7.19 -7.96 -0.64
N LYS A 37 -6.70 -8.78 0.28
CA LYS A 37 -7.40 -9.24 1.47
C LYS A 37 -6.80 -8.48 2.65
N LEU A 38 -7.55 -7.52 3.18
CA LEU A 38 -7.11 -6.76 4.35
C LEU A 38 -7.27 -7.61 5.60
N MET A 39 -6.25 -7.64 6.44
CA MET A 39 -6.20 -8.46 7.65
C MET A 39 -6.28 -7.59 8.90
N ASP A 40 -5.68 -6.42 8.85
CA ASP A 40 -5.65 -5.48 9.97
C ASP A 40 -5.67 -4.03 9.48
N ILE A 41 -6.18 -3.13 10.33
CA ILE A 41 -6.24 -1.70 10.05
C ILE A 41 -5.85 -0.97 11.32
N GLU A 42 -4.74 -0.24 11.26
CA GLU A 42 -4.22 0.56 12.36
C GLU A 42 -4.39 2.05 12.06
N VAL A 43 -4.66 2.83 13.10
CA VAL A 43 -4.64 4.29 13.07
C VAL A 43 -3.46 4.74 13.92
N ILE A 44 -2.47 5.37 13.27
CA ILE A 44 -1.25 5.86 13.88
C ILE A 44 -1.39 7.36 14.06
N GLU A 45 -1.53 7.80 15.31
CA GLU A 45 -1.52 9.22 15.65
C GLU A 45 -0.06 9.72 15.60
N LEU A 46 0.22 10.74 14.79
CA LEU A 46 1.57 11.22 14.59
C LEU A 46 1.96 12.22 15.69
N VAL A 47 2.91 11.82 16.53
CA VAL A 47 3.46 12.66 17.59
C VAL A 47 4.11 13.90 16.96
N ASP A 48 3.86 15.08 17.54
CA ASP A 48 4.35 16.41 17.09
C ASP A 48 3.61 17.05 15.90
N LEU A 49 2.52 16.46 15.42
CA LEU A 49 1.58 17.11 14.49
C LEU A 49 0.29 17.53 15.23
N PRO A 50 -0.54 18.44 14.66
CA PRO A 50 -1.82 18.78 15.25
C PRO A 50 -2.68 17.53 15.49
N ASP A 51 -3.51 17.54 16.55
CA ASP A 51 -4.31 16.39 17.02
C ASP A 51 -5.22 15.73 15.95
N ASP A 52 -5.42 16.40 14.81
CA ASP A 52 -6.25 15.94 13.71
C ASP A 52 -5.47 15.15 12.64
N TYR A 53 -4.13 15.11 12.72
CA TYR A 53 -3.28 14.47 11.72
C TYR A 53 -2.90 13.05 12.14
N CYS A 54 -3.31 12.06 11.34
CA CYS A 54 -3.02 10.65 11.58
C CYS A 54 -2.67 9.95 10.27
N GLU A 55 -2.06 8.78 10.39
CA GLU A 55 -1.93 7.83 9.29
C GLU A 55 -2.84 6.64 9.54
N ILE A 56 -3.49 6.16 8.48
CA ILE A 56 -4.24 4.91 8.51
C ILE A 56 -3.44 3.90 7.69
N VAL A 57 -3.08 2.79 8.31
CA VAL A 57 -2.32 1.71 7.67
C VAL A 57 -3.18 0.45 7.67
N ALA A 58 -3.63 0.05 6.48
CA ALA A 58 -4.35 -1.20 6.28
C ALA A 58 -3.38 -2.26 5.75
N THR A 59 -3.13 -3.30 6.54
CA THR A 59 -2.18 -4.37 6.19
C THR A 59 -2.93 -5.61 5.72
N GLY A 60 -2.32 -6.32 4.79
CA GLY A 60 -2.96 -7.50 4.22
C GLY A 60 -2.07 -8.26 3.26
N THR A 61 -2.74 -9.09 2.46
CA THR A 61 -2.13 -9.86 1.38
C THR A 61 -2.73 -9.42 0.06
N ALA A 62 -1.91 -9.25 -0.95
CA ALA A 62 -2.29 -8.82 -2.28
C ALA A 62 -1.97 -9.89 -3.33
N MET A 63 -2.69 -9.84 -4.45
CA MET A 63 -2.49 -10.68 -5.62
C MET A 63 -2.54 -9.83 -6.88
N ASP A 64 -1.50 -9.91 -7.71
CA ASP A 64 -1.46 -9.22 -9.01
C ASP A 64 -2.31 -9.95 -10.08
N SER A 65 -2.35 -9.39 -11.29
CA SER A 65 -3.14 -9.95 -12.41
C SER A 65 -2.64 -11.29 -12.94
N VAL A 66 -1.44 -11.74 -12.54
CA VAL A 66 -0.86 -13.03 -12.95
C VAL A 66 -0.85 -14.05 -11.81
N GLY A 67 -1.38 -13.68 -10.63
CA GLY A 67 -1.56 -14.57 -9.50
C GLY A 67 -0.38 -14.59 -8.51
N HIS A 68 0.58 -13.68 -8.60
CA HIS A 68 1.63 -13.58 -7.59
C HIS A 68 1.08 -12.98 -6.31
N ILE A 69 1.37 -13.64 -5.18
CA ILE A 69 0.93 -13.21 -3.86
C ILE A 69 2.07 -12.54 -3.10
N PHE A 70 1.77 -11.41 -2.47
CA PHE A 70 2.73 -10.64 -1.67
C PHE A 70 2.03 -9.95 -0.49
N LYS A 71 2.80 -9.59 0.53
CA LYS A 71 2.31 -8.72 1.61
C LYS A 71 2.10 -7.31 1.07
N VAL A 72 1.05 -6.64 1.54
CA VAL A 72 0.76 -5.26 1.15
C VAL A 72 0.39 -4.43 2.38
N GLN A 73 0.78 -3.17 2.34
CA GLN A 73 0.33 -2.11 3.25
C GLN A 73 -0.30 -1.01 2.40
N LEU A 74 -1.54 -0.63 2.71
CA LEU A 74 -2.18 0.53 2.12
C LEU A 74 -2.07 1.67 3.13
N GLN A 75 -1.35 2.72 2.76
CA GLN A 75 -1.15 3.89 3.61
C GLN A 75 -2.04 5.03 3.12
N TYR A 76 -2.76 5.62 4.08
CA TYR A 76 -3.58 6.80 3.89
C TYR A 76 -3.15 7.87 4.89
N SER A 77 -3.05 9.11 4.43
CA SER A 77 -2.72 10.27 5.26
C SER A 77 -3.84 11.29 5.18
N PRO A 78 -5.01 11.04 5.82
CA PRO A 78 -6.14 11.97 5.78
C PRO A 78 -5.76 13.34 6.33
N GLU A 79 -6.19 14.40 5.64
CA GLU A 79 -5.95 15.78 6.07
C GLU A 79 -7.07 16.30 6.97
N THR A 80 -8.20 15.59 7.04
CA THR A 80 -9.36 15.99 7.84
C THR A 80 -10.01 14.80 8.55
N ALA A 81 -10.68 15.06 9.68
CA ALA A 81 -11.47 14.04 10.38
C ALA A 81 -12.55 13.41 9.50
N ALA A 82 -13.18 14.19 8.61
CA ALA A 82 -14.18 13.68 7.69
C ALA A 82 -13.58 12.71 6.66
N GLU A 83 -12.36 12.95 6.19
CA GLU A 83 -11.63 12.05 5.30
C GLU A 83 -11.20 10.77 6.04
N LYS A 84 -10.70 10.89 7.28
CA LYS A 84 -10.42 9.76 8.17
C LYS A 84 -11.63 8.84 8.29
N ASP A 85 -12.80 9.39 8.61
CA ASP A 85 -14.04 8.63 8.75
C ASP A 85 -14.48 7.98 7.43
N GLN A 86 -14.30 8.65 6.29
CA GLN A 86 -14.60 8.09 4.97
C GLN A 86 -13.71 6.90 4.64
N ILE A 87 -12.41 6.99 4.93
CA ILE A 87 -11.46 5.88 4.71
C ILE A 87 -11.84 4.70 5.60
N LEU A 88 -12.03 4.91 6.90
CA LEU A 88 -12.39 3.85 7.85
C LEU A 88 -13.75 3.21 7.56
N ALA A 89 -14.67 3.93 6.90
CA ALA A 89 -15.92 3.35 6.42
C ALA A 89 -15.75 2.54 5.12
N ALA A 90 -14.79 2.92 4.27
CA ALA A 90 -14.55 2.30 2.96
C ALA A 90 -13.71 1.02 3.02
N VAL A 91 -12.84 0.87 4.02
CA VAL A 91 -11.99 -0.31 4.20
C VAL A 91 -12.24 -0.99 5.53
N GLN A 92 -12.30 -2.32 5.52
CA GLN A 92 -12.56 -3.17 6.68
C GLN A 92 -11.67 -4.40 6.64
N ALA A 93 -11.16 -4.81 7.79
CA ALA A 93 -10.43 -6.06 7.94
C ALA A 93 -11.33 -7.28 7.62
N GLY A 94 -10.72 -8.34 7.09
CA GLY A 94 -11.40 -9.58 6.70
C GLY A 94 -12.16 -9.51 5.36
N ARG A 95 -12.09 -8.39 4.64
CA ARG A 95 -12.76 -8.17 3.35
C ARG A 95 -11.77 -8.17 2.19
N PHE A 96 -12.31 -8.39 0.98
CA PHE A 96 -11.56 -8.41 -0.26
C PHE A 96 -11.85 -7.17 -1.09
N TYR A 97 -10.81 -6.55 -1.62
CA TYR A 97 -10.90 -5.33 -2.39
C TYR A 97 -10.15 -5.46 -3.71
N TRP A 98 -10.63 -4.74 -4.71
CA TRP A 98 -9.79 -4.24 -5.77
C TRP A 98 -9.06 -3.00 -5.24
N ALA A 99 -7.74 -2.94 -5.41
CA ALA A 99 -6.91 -1.81 -4.99
C ALA A 99 -6.02 -1.33 -6.14
N SER A 100 -5.89 -0.01 -6.26
CA SER A 100 -4.97 0.63 -7.21
C SER A 100 -4.32 1.87 -6.61
N GLY A 101 -3.01 2.02 -6.76
CA GLY A 101 -2.27 3.14 -6.19
C GLY A 101 -0.81 3.15 -6.61
N GLN A 102 -0.08 4.20 -6.22
CA GLN A 102 1.37 4.23 -6.37
C GLN A 102 2.00 3.27 -5.38
N PHE A 103 3.12 2.64 -5.72
CA PHE A 103 3.76 1.70 -4.80
C PHE A 103 5.26 1.88 -4.67
N SER A 104 5.77 1.46 -3.51
CA SER A 104 7.19 1.19 -3.26
C SER A 104 7.35 -0.23 -2.72
N TYR A 105 8.51 -0.82 -2.97
CA TYR A 105 8.89 -2.08 -2.34
C TYR A 105 9.61 -1.77 -1.03
N VAL A 106 9.10 -2.33 0.06
CA VAL A 106 9.70 -2.25 1.39
C VAL A 106 10.21 -3.64 1.74
N ALA A 107 11.53 -3.77 1.93
CA ALA A 107 12.12 -5.05 2.32
C ALA A 107 11.42 -5.58 3.60
N GLU A 108 11.15 -6.88 3.65
CA GLU A 108 10.49 -7.60 4.76
C GLU A 108 8.98 -7.32 4.93
N GLU A 109 8.53 -6.09 4.69
CA GLU A 109 7.11 -5.67 4.75
C GLU A 109 6.34 -5.90 3.44
N GLY A 110 7.04 -6.08 2.32
CA GLY A 110 6.45 -6.35 1.01
C GLY A 110 6.23 -5.07 0.21
N MET A 111 4.97 -4.77 -0.09
CA MET A 111 4.60 -3.64 -0.96
C MET A 111 3.85 -2.58 -0.17
N LEU A 112 4.35 -1.36 -0.18
CA LEU A 112 3.65 -0.21 0.38
C LEU A 112 2.96 0.55 -0.74
N MET A 113 1.66 0.75 -0.62
CA MET A 113 0.83 1.44 -1.60
C MET A 113 0.33 2.77 -1.01
N TYR A 114 0.64 3.85 -1.72
CA TYR A 114 0.20 5.21 -1.44
C TYR A 114 -0.96 5.59 -2.36
N ASP A 115 -1.76 6.56 -1.92
CA ASP A 115 -2.94 7.06 -2.66
C ASP A 115 -3.87 5.92 -3.12
N ALA A 116 -3.99 4.89 -2.29
CA ALA A 116 -4.67 3.65 -2.64
C ALA A 116 -6.18 3.88 -2.81
N ARG A 117 -6.69 3.60 -4.00
CA ARG A 117 -8.14 3.55 -4.26
C ARG A 117 -8.61 2.12 -4.07
N CYS A 118 -9.52 1.93 -3.13
CA CYS A 118 -10.11 0.64 -2.84
C CYS A 118 -11.59 0.59 -3.24
N ARG A 119 -12.00 -0.57 -3.75
CA ARG A 119 -13.41 -0.92 -3.93
C ARG A 119 -13.61 -2.34 -3.43
N GLU A 120 -14.54 -2.53 -2.50
CA GLU A 120 -14.90 -3.87 -2.04
C GLU A 120 -15.42 -4.71 -3.22
N LEU A 121 -14.96 -5.95 -3.29
CA LEU A 121 -15.44 -6.92 -4.27
C LEU A 121 -16.83 -7.40 -3.86
N SER A 122 -17.72 -7.60 -4.84
CA SER A 122 -18.97 -8.33 -4.58
C SER A 122 -18.68 -9.79 -4.26
N ASP A 123 -19.63 -10.51 -3.65
CA ASP A 123 -19.48 -11.95 -3.36
C ASP A 123 -19.16 -12.77 -4.63
N GLU A 124 -19.73 -12.37 -5.78
CA GLU A 124 -19.48 -13.01 -7.07
C GLU A 124 -18.04 -12.77 -7.56
N GLU A 125 -17.54 -11.53 -7.45
CA GLU A 125 -16.16 -11.17 -7.81
C GLU A 125 -15.15 -11.82 -6.86
N ALA A 126 -15.47 -11.86 -5.56
CA ALA A 126 -14.60 -12.39 -4.52
C ALA A 126 -14.43 -13.92 -4.62
N ALA A 127 -15.44 -14.67 -5.10
CA ALA A 127 -15.37 -16.14 -5.15
C ALA A 127 -14.13 -16.67 -5.90
N GLY A 128 -13.77 -16.03 -7.03
CA GLY A 128 -12.59 -16.40 -7.80
C GLY A 128 -11.28 -16.01 -7.10
N VAL A 129 -11.26 -14.83 -6.48
CA VAL A 129 -10.09 -14.30 -5.76
C VAL A 129 -9.80 -15.13 -4.50
N ILE A 130 -10.82 -15.41 -3.69
CA ILE A 130 -10.73 -16.21 -2.46
C ILE A 130 -10.10 -17.57 -2.73
N HIS A 131 -10.48 -18.22 -3.84
CA HIS A 131 -9.93 -19.52 -4.19
C HIS A 131 -8.41 -19.49 -4.38
N VAL A 132 -7.89 -18.47 -5.08
CA VAL A 132 -6.46 -18.33 -5.34
C VAL A 132 -5.70 -17.96 -4.06
N PHE A 133 -6.25 -17.06 -3.24
CA PHE A 133 -5.67 -16.75 -1.93
C PHE A 133 -5.57 -18.01 -1.06
N ASN A 134 -6.64 -18.81 -0.98
CA ASN A 134 -6.65 -20.03 -0.18
C ASN A 134 -5.61 -21.06 -0.67
N ILE A 135 -5.47 -21.29 -1.98
CA ILE A 135 -4.45 -22.23 -2.51
C ILE A 135 -3.05 -21.81 -2.06
N ASN A 136 -2.74 -20.53 -2.17
CA ASN A 136 -1.41 -20.00 -1.89
C ASN A 136 -1.13 -19.87 -0.38
N GLU A 137 -2.13 -19.56 0.44
CA GLU A 137 -2.03 -19.60 1.91
C GLU A 137 -1.68 -21.02 2.41
N HIS A 138 -2.19 -22.08 1.75
CA HIS A 138 -1.84 -23.47 2.09
C HIS A 138 -0.50 -23.94 1.49
N SER A 139 -0.05 -23.29 0.40
CA SER A 139 1.25 -23.58 -0.23
C SER A 139 2.43 -22.98 0.53
N GLY A 140 2.21 -21.93 1.33
CA GLY A 140 3.22 -21.34 2.23
C GLY A 140 3.44 -22.11 3.54
N GLY A 141 2.63 -23.13 3.80
CA GLY A 141 2.71 -23.98 4.99
C GLY A 141 3.47 -25.28 4.74
N LEU A 142 4.79 -25.22 4.54
CA LEU A 142 5.70 -26.35 4.78
C LEU A 142 7.15 -25.85 4.95
N ALA A 143 7.42 -25.31 6.12
CA ALA A 143 8.71 -25.47 6.80
C ALA A 143 8.42 -25.50 8.30
N THR A 144 8.21 -26.71 8.82
CA THR A 144 8.38 -27.05 10.24
C THR A 144 9.81 -26.79 10.67
#